data_AF-A0A8W4F7V2-F1
#
_entry.id   AF-A0A8W4F7V2-F1
#
_cell.length_a   1.000
_cell.length_b   1.000
_cell.length_c   1.000
_cell.angle_alpha   90.00
_cell.angle_beta   90.00
_cell.angle_gamma   90.00
#
_symmetry.space_group_name_H-M   'P 1'
#
loop_
_entity.id
_entity.type
_entity.pdbx_description
1 polymer ?
#
loop_
_entity_poly.entity_id
_entity_poly.type
_entity_poly.pdbx_seq_one_letter_code
_entity_poly.pdbx_strand_id
1 'polypeptide(L)'
;LLAQSRVRLGDEMPVCEIHLYTRGCHSDRSLGHLSVTETELLRDPEGGRQLLRRLESENARLEAALEWRRREQVFWQWMDTVLGASQPTFLPRSPEPGARELEPVARELQALWEQLQEAVEARRAAWEARVGDRGPAWSAARRALDEVVGQDLAALQRAWEPGGGLTQPHGPRRLVRTEAGAPGGPGLRAPEVIEALRTQEAHLEVVLRQLQGHCRQELARLARALPGLIWIPPPGR
;
A
#
# COMPACT_ATOMS: atom_id res chain seq x y z
N LEU A 1 -30.02 -27.01 -40.31
CA LEU A 1 -30.93 -26.07 -39.64
C LEU A 1 -30.14 -25.27 -38.62
N LEU A 2 -29.44 -24.23 -39.07
CA LEU A 2 -28.68 -23.31 -38.20
C LEU A 2 -29.62 -22.17 -37.80
N ALA A 3 -30.16 -22.23 -36.60
CA ALA A 3 -30.89 -21.11 -36.02
C ALA A 3 -29.87 -20.07 -35.53
N GLN A 4 -29.63 -19.04 -36.35
CA GLN A 4 -28.96 -17.82 -35.93
C GLN A 4 -29.85 -17.10 -34.92
N SER A 5 -29.58 -17.28 -33.63
CA SER A 5 -30.09 -16.39 -32.59
C SER A 5 -29.25 -15.11 -32.58
N ARG A 6 -29.63 -14.14 -33.42
CA ARG A 6 -29.23 -12.74 -33.27
C ARG A 6 -29.82 -12.22 -31.96
N VAL A 7 -29.03 -12.24 -30.88
CA VAL A 7 -29.35 -11.47 -29.67
C VAL A 7 -28.94 -10.02 -29.94
N ARG A 8 -29.93 -9.12 -29.95
CA ARG A 8 -29.67 -7.69 -30.08
C ARG A 8 -28.96 -7.22 -28.80
N LEU A 9 -27.71 -6.79 -28.93
CA LEU A 9 -27.03 -5.99 -27.91
C LEU A 9 -27.73 -4.63 -27.84
N GLY A 10 -28.68 -4.53 -26.91
CA GLY A 10 -29.29 -3.29 -26.46
C GLY A 10 -29.02 -3.16 -24.97
N ASP A 11 -28.71 -1.94 -24.56
CA ASP A 11 -28.14 -1.52 -23.27
C ASP A 11 -28.66 -2.25 -22.02
N GLU A 12 -27.70 -2.54 -21.13
CA GLU A 12 -27.86 -3.11 -19.78
C GLU A 12 -28.09 -4.63 -19.70
N MET A 13 -27.01 -5.39 -19.93
CA MET A 13 -26.86 -6.74 -19.38
C MET A 13 -26.86 -6.67 -17.84
N PRO A 14 -27.87 -7.22 -17.13
CA PRO A 14 -27.88 -7.23 -15.67
C PRO A 14 -26.72 -8.10 -15.15
N VAL A 15 -26.03 -7.62 -14.12
CA VAL A 15 -24.86 -8.28 -13.49
C VAL A 15 -25.12 -9.76 -13.15
N CYS A 16 -26.37 -10.11 -12.86
CA CYS A 16 -26.85 -11.46 -12.60
C CYS A 16 -26.61 -12.43 -13.78
N GLU A 17 -26.75 -11.95 -15.00
CA GLU A 17 -26.63 -12.75 -16.22
C GLU A 17 -25.16 -12.99 -16.59
N ILE A 18 -24.29 -12.00 -16.30
CA ILE A 18 -22.83 -12.14 -16.38
C ILE A 18 -22.34 -13.21 -15.39
N HIS A 19 -22.93 -13.27 -14.20
CA HIS A 19 -22.57 -14.25 -13.17
C HIS A 19 -22.93 -15.69 -13.59
N LEU A 20 -24.05 -15.88 -14.29
CA LEU A 20 -24.46 -17.17 -14.85
C LEU A 20 -23.52 -17.65 -15.98
N TYR A 21 -23.03 -16.74 -16.82
CA TYR A 21 -22.15 -17.09 -17.94
C TYR A 21 -20.67 -17.25 -17.56
N THR A 22 -20.18 -16.55 -16.53
CA THR A 22 -18.75 -16.56 -16.16
C THR A 22 -18.38 -17.60 -15.10
N ARG A 23 -19.36 -18.34 -14.52
CA ARG A 23 -19.15 -19.34 -13.46
C ARG A 23 -18.15 -18.89 -12.37
N GLY A 24 -18.13 -17.60 -12.04
CA GLY A 24 -17.29 -17.06 -10.97
C GLY A 24 -15.81 -17.43 -11.08
N CYS A 25 -15.20 -17.34 -12.27
CA CYS A 25 -13.75 -17.53 -12.41
C CYS A 25 -13.00 -16.29 -11.89
N HIS A 26 -12.91 -16.15 -10.57
CA HIS A 26 -11.96 -15.28 -9.90
C HIS A 26 -10.61 -16.01 -9.77
N SER A 27 -9.48 -15.29 -9.85
CA SER A 27 -8.14 -15.89 -9.71
C SER A 27 -7.90 -16.51 -8.33
N ASP A 28 -8.59 -15.99 -7.30
CA ASP A 28 -8.73 -16.56 -5.97
C ASP A 28 -10.08 -17.29 -5.83
N ARG A 29 -10.03 -18.62 -5.66
CA ARG A 29 -11.21 -19.49 -5.58
C ARG A 29 -12.06 -19.28 -4.32
N SER A 30 -11.59 -18.49 -3.36
CA SER A 30 -12.33 -18.18 -2.13
C SER A 30 -13.39 -17.11 -2.32
N LEU A 31 -13.36 -16.35 -3.43
CA LEU A 31 -14.29 -15.26 -3.69
C LEU A 31 -15.31 -15.64 -4.77
N GLY A 32 -16.59 -15.53 -4.41
CA GLY A 32 -17.73 -15.75 -5.32
C GLY A 32 -18.12 -14.53 -6.17
N HIS A 33 -17.22 -13.57 -6.37
CA HIS A 33 -17.45 -12.37 -7.17
C HIS A 33 -16.16 -11.91 -7.85
N LEU A 34 -16.31 -11.11 -8.91
CA LEU A 34 -15.18 -10.49 -9.62
C LEU A 34 -14.54 -9.42 -8.72
N SER A 35 -13.20 -9.35 -8.71
CA SER A 35 -12.48 -8.28 -8.04
C SER A 35 -12.75 -6.93 -8.70
N VAL A 36 -12.53 -5.84 -7.96
CA VAL A 36 -12.64 -4.47 -8.50
C VAL A 36 -11.83 -4.32 -9.78
N THR A 37 -10.59 -4.82 -9.79
CA THR A 37 -9.72 -4.78 -10.97
C THR A 37 -10.27 -5.59 -12.15
N GLU A 38 -10.81 -6.79 -11.91
CA GLU A 38 -11.46 -7.58 -12.97
C GLU A 38 -12.72 -6.88 -13.51
N THR A 39 -13.53 -6.27 -12.63
CA THR A 39 -14.70 -5.49 -13.08
C THR A 39 -14.30 -4.24 -13.87
N GLU A 40 -13.20 -3.59 -13.51
CA GLU A 40 -12.65 -2.45 -14.25
C GLU A 40 -12.13 -2.87 -15.63
N LEU A 41 -11.43 -4.02 -15.71
CA LEU A 41 -10.95 -4.59 -16.98
C LEU A 41 -12.09 -5.00 -17.91
N LEU A 42 -13.22 -5.49 -17.37
CA LEU A 42 -14.40 -5.79 -18.18
C LEU A 42 -15.14 -4.53 -18.63
N ARG A 43 -15.09 -3.46 -17.83
CA ARG A 43 -15.73 -2.17 -18.14
C ARG A 43 -14.98 -1.39 -19.21
N ASP A 44 -13.66 -1.55 -19.30
CA ASP A 44 -12.80 -0.93 -20.31
C ASP A 44 -11.90 -1.97 -21.02
N PRO A 45 -12.40 -2.63 -22.08
CA PRO A 45 -11.64 -3.65 -22.81
C PRO A 45 -10.43 -3.06 -23.56
N GLU A 46 -10.47 -1.78 -23.95
CA GLU A 46 -9.36 -1.08 -24.58
C GLU A 46 -8.22 -0.82 -23.58
N GLY A 47 -8.54 -0.36 -22.37
CA GLY A 47 -7.61 -0.24 -21.26
C GLY A 47 -6.96 -1.58 -20.88
N GLY A 48 -7.75 -2.65 -20.85
CA GLY A 48 -7.25 -4.01 -20.64
C GLY A 48 -6.26 -4.47 -21.72
N ARG A 49 -6.55 -4.20 -23.01
CA ARG A 49 -5.62 -4.49 -24.12
C ARG A 49 -4.33 -3.68 -24.04
N GLN A 50 -4.41 -2.42 -23.59
CA GLN A 50 -3.22 -1.59 -23.39
C GLN A 50 -2.35 -2.11 -22.25
N LEU A 51 -2.96 -2.54 -21.13
CA LEU A 51 -2.27 -3.17 -20.02
C LEU A 51 -1.59 -4.47 -20.46
N LEU A 52 -2.29 -5.32 -21.22
CA LEU A 52 -1.75 -6.57 -21.75
C LEU A 52 -0.48 -6.32 -22.58
N ARG A 53 -0.54 -5.39 -23.55
CA ARG A 53 0.63 -5.04 -24.37
C ARG A 53 1.81 -4.52 -23.55
N ARG A 54 1.54 -3.80 -22.46
CA ARG A 54 2.58 -3.32 -21.54
C ARG A 54 3.20 -4.47 -20.75
N LEU A 55 2.40 -5.42 -20.29
CA LEU A 55 2.90 -6.61 -19.60
C LEU A 55 3.72 -7.49 -20.54
N GLU A 56 3.27 -7.67 -21.78
CA GLU A 56 4.02 -8.41 -22.81
C GLU A 56 5.38 -7.75 -23.09
N SER A 57 5.44 -6.42 -23.20
CA SER A 57 6.70 -5.72 -23.44
C SER A 57 7.65 -5.76 -22.24
N GLU A 58 7.12 -5.65 -21.02
CA GLU A 58 7.91 -5.85 -19.79
C GLU A 58 8.40 -7.29 -19.69
N ASN A 59 7.57 -8.28 -20.00
CA ASN A 59 7.97 -9.68 -19.96
C ASN A 59 9.09 -9.97 -20.97
N ALA A 60 8.98 -9.47 -22.20
CA ALA A 60 10.05 -9.57 -23.20
C ALA A 60 11.37 -8.91 -22.73
N ARG A 61 11.29 -7.75 -22.04
CA ARG A 61 12.47 -7.10 -21.46
C ARG A 61 13.09 -7.92 -20.33
N LEU A 62 12.27 -8.53 -19.48
CA LEU A 62 12.73 -9.39 -18.39
C LEU A 62 13.38 -10.67 -18.94
N GLU A 63 12.79 -11.29 -19.97
CA GLU A 63 13.39 -12.45 -20.64
C GLU A 63 14.76 -12.11 -21.25
N ALA A 64 14.87 -10.97 -21.93
CA ALA A 64 16.14 -10.48 -22.47
C ALA A 64 17.17 -10.21 -21.35
N ALA A 65 16.73 -9.63 -20.23
CA ALA A 65 17.60 -9.42 -19.07
C ALA A 65 18.10 -10.74 -18.47
N LEU A 66 17.24 -11.76 -18.36
CA LEU A 66 17.62 -13.09 -17.88
C LEU A 66 18.56 -13.80 -18.87
N GLU A 67 18.36 -13.64 -20.17
CA GLU A 67 19.29 -14.13 -21.18
C GLU A 67 20.65 -13.44 -21.07
N TRP A 68 20.67 -12.11 -20.89
CA TRP A 68 21.90 -11.37 -20.66
C TRP A 68 22.62 -11.82 -19.38
N ARG A 69 21.89 -12.01 -18.28
CA ARG A 69 22.45 -12.54 -17.02
C ARG A 69 23.09 -13.90 -17.19
N ARG A 70 22.52 -14.79 -18.02
CA ARG A 70 23.14 -16.09 -18.34
C ARG A 70 24.45 -15.95 -19.13
N ARG A 71 24.61 -14.87 -19.89
CA ARG A 71 25.81 -14.57 -20.70
C ARG A 71 26.79 -13.62 -20.00
N GLU A 72 26.43 -13.10 -18.84
CA GLU A 72 27.21 -12.11 -18.07
C GLU A 72 28.62 -12.60 -17.77
N GLN A 73 28.76 -13.87 -17.37
CA GLN A 73 30.08 -14.46 -17.08
C GLN A 73 30.99 -14.50 -18.31
N VAL A 74 30.45 -14.80 -19.49
CA VAL A 74 31.21 -14.83 -20.75
C VAL A 74 31.60 -13.42 -21.17
N PHE A 75 30.69 -12.45 -21.01
CA PHE A 75 30.99 -11.04 -21.24
C PHE A 75 32.14 -10.58 -20.35
N TRP A 76 32.10 -10.85 -19.04
CA TRP A 76 33.17 -10.45 -18.13
C TRP A 76 34.49 -11.18 -18.41
N GLN A 77 34.47 -12.48 -18.74
CA GLN A 77 35.69 -13.21 -19.16
C GLN A 77 36.32 -12.62 -20.43
N TRP A 78 35.50 -12.24 -21.41
CA TRP A 78 35.97 -11.54 -22.60
C TRP A 78 36.53 -10.17 -22.24
N MET A 79 35.85 -9.42 -21.36
CA MET A 79 36.26 -8.10 -20.90
C MET A 79 37.62 -8.15 -20.17
N ASP A 80 37.81 -9.15 -19.29
CA ASP A 80 39.11 -9.42 -18.65
C ASP A 80 40.19 -9.76 -19.67
N THR A 81 39.85 -10.45 -20.76
CA THR A 81 40.80 -10.74 -21.85
C THR A 81 41.15 -9.47 -22.63
N VAL A 82 40.20 -8.57 -22.87
CA VAL A 82 40.44 -7.28 -23.53
C VAL A 82 41.27 -6.35 -22.64
N LEU A 83 40.99 -6.31 -21.34
CA LEU A 83 41.78 -5.55 -20.36
C LEU A 83 43.15 -6.19 -20.09
N GLY A 84 43.26 -7.51 -20.20
CA GLY A 84 44.52 -8.24 -20.05
C GLY A 84 45.40 -8.12 -21.30
N ALA A 85 44.80 -8.10 -22.49
CA ALA A 85 45.50 -7.91 -23.76
C ALA A 85 45.89 -6.45 -24.02
N SER A 86 45.31 -5.48 -23.30
CA SER A 86 45.77 -4.10 -23.30
C SER A 86 47.00 -3.87 -22.40
N GLN A 87 47.46 -4.89 -21.66
CA GLN A 87 48.80 -4.88 -21.07
C GLN A 87 49.82 -5.31 -22.13
N PRO A 88 50.90 -4.53 -22.35
CA PRO A 88 51.90 -4.89 -23.35
C PRO A 88 52.60 -6.18 -22.95
N THR A 89 52.56 -7.18 -23.84
CA THR A 89 53.13 -8.54 -23.74
C THR A 89 54.67 -8.60 -23.62
N PHE A 90 55.33 -7.52 -23.24
CA PHE A 90 56.79 -7.48 -23.11
C PHE A 90 57.23 -6.72 -21.86
N LEU A 91 57.06 -7.30 -20.67
CA LEU A 91 57.98 -7.05 -19.58
C LEU A 91 58.28 -8.35 -18.82
N PRO A 92 59.55 -8.61 -18.47
CA PRO A 92 59.90 -9.73 -17.61
C PRO A 92 59.25 -9.49 -16.25
N ARG A 93 58.72 -10.57 -15.66
CA ARG A 93 58.08 -10.61 -14.34
C ARG A 93 58.86 -9.77 -13.32
N SER A 94 58.40 -8.54 -13.06
CA SER A 94 58.83 -7.75 -11.91
C SER A 94 57.94 -8.12 -10.71
N PRO A 95 58.47 -8.15 -9.48
CA PRO A 95 57.64 -8.30 -8.29
C PRO A 95 56.89 -6.99 -8.04
N GLU A 96 55.56 -7.04 -8.18
CA GLU A 96 54.54 -6.08 -7.77
C GLU A 96 55.00 -4.93 -6.85
N PRO A 97 55.31 -3.74 -7.39
CA PRO A 97 55.48 -2.53 -6.59
C PRO A 97 54.13 -1.91 -6.16
N GLY A 98 53.05 -2.15 -6.92
CA GLY A 98 51.74 -1.50 -6.71
C GLY A 98 50.93 -2.06 -5.53
N ALA A 99 51.07 -3.35 -5.22
CA ALA A 99 50.37 -3.96 -4.08
C ALA A 99 50.80 -3.35 -2.73
N ARG A 100 52.09 -3.03 -2.59
CA ARG A 100 52.67 -2.44 -1.37
C ARG A 100 52.25 -0.98 -1.13
N GLU A 101 51.93 -0.26 -2.20
CA GLU A 101 51.45 1.14 -2.13
C GLU A 101 49.94 1.22 -1.88
N LEU A 102 49.17 0.17 -2.23
CA LEU A 102 47.72 0.10 -1.99
C LEU A 102 47.36 -0.45 -0.60
N GLU A 103 48.23 -1.25 0.01
CA GLU A 103 48.09 -1.73 1.40
C GLU A 103 47.87 -0.61 2.45
N PRO A 104 48.65 0.50 2.45
CA PRO A 104 48.41 1.59 3.40
C PRO A 104 47.08 2.30 3.13
N VAL A 105 46.71 2.52 1.86
CA VAL A 105 45.44 3.17 1.48
C VAL A 105 44.25 2.31 1.89
N ALA A 106 44.33 0.99 1.73
CA ALA A 106 43.31 0.06 2.19
C ALA A 106 43.14 0.08 3.71
N ARG A 107 44.25 0.18 4.46
CA ARG A 107 44.21 0.30 5.93
C ARG A 107 43.63 1.64 6.38
N GLU A 108 43.94 2.73 5.69
CA GLU A 108 43.36 4.05 5.97
C GLU A 108 41.85 4.06 5.72
N LEU A 109 41.38 3.49 4.61
CA LEU A 109 39.95 3.36 4.33
C LEU A 109 39.24 2.49 5.37
N GLN A 110 39.86 1.40 5.79
CA GLN A 110 39.33 0.52 6.84
C GLN A 110 39.21 1.28 8.18
N ALA A 111 40.24 2.01 8.58
CA ALA A 111 40.24 2.81 9.80
C ALA A 111 39.18 3.93 9.76
N LEU A 112 38.99 4.58 8.61
CA LEU A 112 37.92 5.57 8.42
C LEU A 112 36.52 4.93 8.52
N TRP A 113 36.36 3.70 8.02
CA TRP A 113 35.10 2.97 8.11
C TRP A 113 34.75 2.61 9.56
N GLU A 114 35.75 2.18 10.33
CA GLU A 114 35.62 1.89 11.77
C GLU A 114 35.26 3.15 12.56
N GLN A 115 35.94 4.28 12.30
CA GLN A 115 35.61 5.57 12.93
C GLN A 115 34.18 6.03 12.60
N LEU A 116 33.72 5.82 11.36
CA LEU A 116 32.36 6.16 10.97
C LEU A 116 31.34 5.29 11.70
N GLN A 117 31.60 3.98 11.82
CA GLN A 117 30.74 3.07 12.57
C GLN A 117 30.66 3.47 14.04
N GLU A 118 31.80 3.72 14.69
CA GLU A 118 31.83 4.18 16.08
C GLU A 118 31.04 5.48 16.28
N ALA A 119 31.21 6.45 15.37
CA ALA A 119 30.46 7.71 15.42
C ALA A 119 28.95 7.51 15.21
N VAL A 120 28.56 6.61 14.32
CA VAL A 120 27.15 6.28 14.07
C VAL A 120 26.53 5.58 15.29
N GLU A 121 27.23 4.61 15.87
CA GLU A 121 26.75 3.88 17.05
C GLU A 121 26.74 4.77 18.30
N ALA A 122 27.72 5.64 18.49
CA ALA A 122 27.70 6.65 19.55
C ALA A 122 26.51 7.61 19.38
N ARG A 123 26.20 8.02 18.14
CA ARG A 123 25.05 8.88 17.85
C ARG A 123 23.72 8.16 18.04
N ARG A 124 23.64 6.86 17.70
CA ARG A 124 22.48 6.01 17.98
C ARG A 124 22.27 5.88 19.47
N ALA A 125 23.29 5.51 20.24
CA ALA A 125 23.22 5.37 21.69
C ALA A 125 22.81 6.69 22.38
N ALA A 126 23.35 7.83 21.94
CA ALA A 126 22.96 9.14 22.45
C ALA A 126 21.50 9.49 22.12
N TRP A 127 21.00 9.10 20.95
CA TRP A 127 19.60 9.26 20.58
C TRP A 127 18.69 8.35 21.40
N GLU A 128 19.06 7.07 21.56
CA GLU A 128 18.32 6.09 22.37
C GLU A 128 18.27 6.50 23.84
N ALA A 129 19.34 7.05 24.41
CA ALA A 129 19.32 7.61 25.76
C ALA A 129 18.35 8.81 25.87
N ARG A 130 18.27 9.67 24.84
CA ARG A 130 17.37 10.84 24.83
C ARG A 130 15.89 10.49 24.58
N VAL A 131 15.63 9.38 23.90
CA VAL A 131 14.27 8.91 23.55
C VAL A 131 13.77 7.85 24.52
N GLY A 132 14.67 7.08 25.14
CA GLY A 132 14.38 6.01 26.10
C GLY A 132 13.51 6.47 27.27
N ASP A 133 13.70 7.69 27.76
CA ASP A 133 12.86 8.27 28.82
C ASP A 133 11.45 8.66 28.33
N ARG A 134 11.25 8.86 27.02
CA ARG A 134 9.95 9.21 26.41
C ARG A 134 9.22 8.03 25.81
N GLY A 135 9.92 6.93 25.52
CA GLY A 135 9.34 5.72 24.91
C GLY A 135 8.25 5.06 25.77
N PRO A 136 8.49 4.78 27.07
CA PRO A 136 7.51 4.18 27.96
C PRO A 136 6.30 5.08 28.18
N ALA A 137 6.53 6.39 28.35
CA ALA A 137 5.48 7.39 28.54
C ALA A 137 4.60 7.52 27.28
N TRP A 138 5.21 7.56 26.09
CA TRP A 138 4.49 7.55 24.81
C TRP A 138 3.68 6.26 24.61
N SER A 139 4.27 5.12 24.97
CA SER A 139 3.62 3.81 24.87
C SER A 139 2.47 3.65 25.86
N ALA A 140 2.56 4.28 27.04
CA ALA A 140 1.48 4.35 28.01
C ALA A 140 0.37 5.30 27.53
N ALA A 141 0.71 6.47 27.00
CA ALA A 141 -0.26 7.42 26.43
C ALA A 141 -1.02 6.82 25.24
N ARG A 142 -0.34 6.06 24.36
CA ARG A 142 -0.99 5.39 23.24
C ARG A 142 -1.95 4.28 23.70
N ARG A 143 -1.54 3.47 24.68
CA ARG A 143 -2.42 2.44 25.28
C ARG A 143 -3.64 3.06 25.95
N ALA A 144 -3.47 4.16 26.69
CA ALA A 144 -4.60 4.88 27.30
C ALA A 144 -5.58 5.41 26.24
N LEU A 145 -5.08 5.92 25.12
CA LEU A 145 -5.92 6.37 24.01
C LEU A 145 -6.67 5.19 23.36
N ASP A 146 -5.98 4.08 23.09
CA ASP A 146 -6.59 2.87 22.52
C ASP A 146 -7.67 2.28 23.44
N GLU A 147 -7.47 2.34 24.76
CA GLU A 147 -8.47 1.93 25.76
C GLU A 147 -9.71 2.83 25.75
N VAL A 148 -9.54 4.16 25.68
CA VAL A 148 -10.66 5.10 25.60
C VAL A 148 -11.46 4.86 24.32
N VAL A 149 -10.78 4.71 23.17
CA VAL A 149 -11.45 4.41 21.90
C VAL A 149 -12.16 3.07 21.96
N GLY A 150 -11.56 2.05 22.58
CA GLY A 150 -12.20 0.75 22.80
C GLY A 150 -13.46 0.84 23.66
N GLN A 151 -13.45 1.67 24.70
CA GLN A 151 -14.61 1.93 25.56
C GLN A 151 -15.73 2.64 24.80
N ASP A 152 -15.39 3.65 23.99
CA ASP A 152 -16.36 4.38 23.16
C ASP A 152 -16.99 3.46 22.10
N LEU A 153 -16.18 2.63 21.44
CA LEU A 153 -16.69 1.63 20.49
C LEU A 153 -17.59 0.59 21.18
N ALA A 154 -17.23 0.13 22.38
CA ALA A 154 -18.06 -0.79 23.16
C ALA A 154 -19.34 -0.12 23.68
N ALA A 155 -19.33 1.18 23.96
CA ALA A 155 -20.51 1.95 24.31
C ALA A 155 -21.45 2.10 23.10
N LEU A 156 -20.90 2.41 21.93
CA LEU A 156 -21.65 2.46 20.66
C LEU A 156 -22.24 1.09 20.29
N GLN A 157 -21.46 0.02 20.47
CA GLN A 157 -21.93 -1.34 20.21
C GLN A 157 -23.05 -1.75 21.18
N ARG A 158 -22.96 -1.39 22.47
CA ARG A 158 -24.05 -1.63 23.44
C ARG A 158 -25.28 -0.77 23.19
N ALA A 159 -25.12 0.44 22.64
CA ALA A 159 -26.24 1.26 22.19
C ALA A 159 -26.91 0.70 20.92
N TRP A 160 -26.16 -0.07 20.13
CA TRP A 160 -26.65 -0.75 18.92
C TRP A 160 -27.24 -2.13 19.21
N GLU A 161 -26.76 -2.83 20.25
CA GLU A 161 -27.38 -4.05 20.77
C GLU A 161 -28.84 -3.75 21.13
N PRO A 162 -29.83 -4.41 20.51
CA PRO A 162 -31.23 -4.23 20.87
C PRO A 162 -31.42 -4.63 22.33
N GLY A 163 -31.52 -3.62 23.20
CA GLY A 163 -31.79 -3.82 24.62
C GLY A 163 -32.95 -4.80 24.78
N GLY A 164 -32.70 -5.87 25.54
CA GLY A 164 -33.66 -6.93 25.78
C GLY A 164 -34.99 -6.36 26.28
N GLY A 165 -35.95 -6.27 25.38
CA GLY A 165 -37.25 -5.65 25.63
C GLY A 165 -37.56 -4.56 24.62
N LEU A 166 -37.73 -4.93 23.35
CA LEU A 166 -38.78 -4.43 22.44
C LEU A 166 -38.65 -5.18 21.11
N THR A 167 -39.60 -6.11 20.88
CA THR A 167 -39.99 -6.71 19.59
C THR A 167 -38.92 -7.41 18.74
N GLN A 168 -39.05 -8.74 18.71
CA GLN A 168 -38.75 -9.68 17.61
C GLN A 168 -38.08 -9.05 16.36
N PRO A 169 -36.87 -9.52 15.95
CA PRO A 169 -36.21 -9.01 14.75
C PRO A 169 -37.14 -9.22 13.56
N HIS A 170 -37.62 -8.11 12.99
CA HIS A 170 -38.50 -8.16 11.83
C HIS A 170 -37.76 -8.86 10.70
N GLY A 171 -38.32 -9.98 10.22
CA GLY A 171 -37.85 -10.70 9.04
C GLY A 171 -37.73 -9.80 7.81
N PRO A 172 -37.14 -10.29 6.71
CA PRO A 172 -36.67 -9.48 5.58
C PRO A 172 -37.77 -8.54 5.08
N ARG A 173 -37.68 -7.26 5.47
CA ARG A 173 -38.66 -6.25 5.05
C ARG A 173 -38.39 -5.93 3.59
N ARG A 174 -39.24 -6.46 2.71
CA ARG A 174 -39.42 -5.95 1.36
C ARG A 174 -39.80 -4.48 1.47
N LEU A 175 -38.99 -3.58 0.91
CA LEU A 175 -39.34 -2.16 0.79
C LEU A 175 -40.57 -2.07 -0.11
N VAL A 176 -41.74 -1.79 0.48
CA VAL A 176 -42.97 -1.52 -0.27
C VAL A 176 -43.15 -0.01 -0.32
N ARG A 177 -43.17 0.52 -1.55
CA ARG A 177 -43.54 1.93 -1.81
C ARG A 177 -44.97 2.12 -1.32
N THR A 178 -45.16 2.84 -0.22
CA THR A 178 -46.49 3.22 0.26
C THR A 178 -46.96 4.39 -0.59
N GLU A 179 -48.05 4.20 -1.34
CA GLU A 179 -48.68 5.30 -2.05
C GLU A 179 -49.26 6.30 -1.04
N ALA A 180 -49.21 7.58 -1.43
CA ALA A 180 -49.53 8.71 -0.57
C ALA A 180 -50.98 8.67 -0.09
N GLY A 181 -51.23 8.08 1.08
CA GLY A 181 -52.58 7.99 1.60
C GLY A 181 -52.79 7.08 2.80
N ALA A 182 -51.91 7.09 3.81
CA ALA A 182 -52.25 6.59 5.15
C ALA A 182 -51.30 7.20 6.21
N PRO A 183 -51.82 7.70 7.35
CA PRO A 183 -50.98 8.37 8.36
C PRO A 183 -50.30 7.32 9.23
N GLY A 184 -49.15 6.82 8.79
CA GLY A 184 -48.33 5.88 9.54
C GLY A 184 -47.21 6.58 10.32
N GLY A 185 -47.49 7.03 11.55
CA GLY A 185 -46.51 7.45 12.58
C GLY A 185 -45.50 8.54 12.18
N PRO A 186 -44.70 9.09 13.13
CA PRO A 186 -43.56 9.92 12.80
C PRO A 186 -42.41 9.03 12.31
N GLY A 187 -42.58 8.43 11.13
CA GLY A 187 -41.52 7.70 10.44
C GLY A 187 -40.53 8.70 9.84
N LEU A 188 -39.28 8.67 10.29
CA LEU A 188 -38.20 9.48 9.71
C LEU A 188 -38.07 9.14 8.23
N ARG A 189 -38.13 10.16 7.37
CA ARG A 189 -38.00 9.93 5.93
C ARG A 189 -36.55 9.53 5.66
N ALA A 190 -36.34 8.37 5.07
CA ALA A 190 -35.02 7.89 4.64
C ALA A 190 -34.12 8.97 3.97
N PRO A 191 -34.62 9.86 3.09
CA PRO A 191 -33.79 10.92 2.53
C PRO A 191 -33.27 11.92 3.58
N GLU A 192 -34.07 12.29 4.58
CA GLU A 192 -33.67 13.23 5.64
C GLU A 192 -32.56 12.63 6.51
N VAL A 193 -32.63 11.32 6.78
CA VAL A 193 -31.59 10.59 7.53
C VAL A 193 -30.30 10.48 6.71
N ILE A 194 -30.40 10.22 5.41
CA ILE A 194 -29.24 10.14 4.51
C ILE A 194 -28.53 11.50 4.42
N GLU A 195 -29.28 12.60 4.31
CA GLU A 195 -28.70 13.95 4.28
C GLU A 195 -28.02 14.31 5.61
N ALA A 196 -28.64 13.97 6.75
CA ALA A 196 -28.03 14.20 8.06
C ALA A 196 -26.72 13.41 8.22
N LEU A 197 -26.69 12.14 7.82
CA LEU A 197 -25.49 11.30 7.88
C LEU A 197 -24.38 11.82 6.97
N ARG A 198 -24.69 12.23 5.74
CA ARG A 198 -23.70 12.85 4.83
C ARG A 198 -23.14 14.15 5.37
N THR A 199 -23.97 14.96 6.02
CA THR A 199 -23.53 16.20 6.66
C THR A 199 -22.57 15.91 7.81
N GLN A 200 -22.86 14.88 8.60
CA GLN A 200 -22.00 14.46 9.72
C GLN A 200 -20.69 13.83 9.23
N GLU A 201 -20.73 13.03 8.16
CA GLU A 201 -19.54 12.49 7.50
C GLU A 201 -18.61 13.61 7.01
N ALA A 202 -19.15 14.58 6.27
CA ALA A 202 -18.38 15.73 5.79
C ALA A 202 -17.77 16.54 6.95
N HIS A 203 -18.50 16.70 8.05
CA HIS A 203 -17.98 17.37 9.24
C HIS A 203 -16.80 16.61 9.86
N LEU A 204 -16.92 15.29 10.02
CA LEU A 204 -15.83 14.45 10.57
C LEU A 204 -14.61 14.42 9.66
N GLU A 205 -14.78 14.40 8.34
CA GLU A 205 -13.67 14.50 7.39
C GLU A 205 -12.89 15.81 7.54
N VAL A 206 -13.60 16.93 7.74
CA VAL A 206 -12.96 18.23 7.97
C VAL A 206 -12.17 18.21 9.28
N VAL A 207 -12.74 17.68 10.36
CA VAL A 207 -12.07 17.58 11.66
C VAL A 207 -10.82 16.68 11.57
N LEU A 208 -10.92 15.55 10.86
CA LEU A 208 -9.79 14.64 10.67
C LEU A 208 -8.65 15.30 9.88
N ARG A 209 -8.97 16.04 8.81
CA ARG A 209 -7.95 16.81 8.07
C ARG A 209 -7.28 17.88 8.94
N GLN A 210 -8.03 18.56 9.80
CA GLN A 210 -7.49 19.55 10.72
C GLN A 210 -6.53 18.92 11.74
N LEU A 211 -6.93 17.80 12.37
CA LEU A 211 -6.09 17.05 13.30
C LEU A 211 -4.81 16.54 12.63
N GLN A 212 -4.92 15.97 11.42
CA GLN A 212 -3.76 15.56 10.64
C GLN A 212 -2.83 16.74 10.33
N GLY A 213 -3.39 17.91 9.98
CA GLY A 213 -2.63 19.14 9.78
C GLY A 213 -1.88 19.58 11.04
N HIS A 214 -2.55 19.56 12.19
CA HIS A 214 -1.95 19.91 13.48
C HIS A 214 -0.82 18.95 13.86
N CYS A 215 -1.03 17.64 13.70
CA CYS A 215 0.01 16.63 13.93
C CYS A 215 1.24 16.85 13.03
N ARG A 216 1.03 17.16 11.74
CA ARG A 216 2.13 17.47 10.81
C ARG A 216 2.92 18.71 11.25
N GLN A 217 2.24 19.75 11.73
CA GLN A 217 2.89 20.97 12.22
C GLN A 217 3.71 20.72 13.49
N GLU A 218 3.17 20.00 14.46
CA GLU A 218 3.90 19.64 15.68
C GLU A 218 5.10 18.74 15.38
N LEU A 219 4.94 17.76 14.48
CA LEU A 219 6.05 16.93 14.02
C LEU A 219 7.14 17.75 13.31
N ALA A 220 6.76 18.72 12.48
CA ALA A 220 7.72 19.63 11.84
C ALA A 220 8.46 20.51 12.87
N ARG A 221 7.76 20.96 13.92
CA ARG A 221 8.36 21.72 15.03
C ARG A 221 9.40 20.87 15.77
N LEU A 222 9.06 19.62 16.10
CA LEU A 222 9.96 18.69 16.78
C LEU A 222 11.15 18.29 15.91
N ALA A 223 10.94 18.08 14.61
CA ALA A 223 12.00 17.78 13.65
C ALA A 223 13.03 18.92 13.56
N ARG A 224 12.57 20.18 13.57
CA ARG A 224 13.48 21.36 13.56
C ARG A 224 14.31 21.48 14.85
N ALA A 225 13.80 21.00 15.97
CA ALA A 225 14.50 21.04 17.26
C ALA A 225 15.58 19.94 17.41
N LEU A 226 15.60 18.93 16.52
CA LEU A 226 16.48 17.77 16.59
C LEU A 226 17.25 17.59 15.27
N PRO A 227 18.47 18.14 15.13
CA PRO A 227 19.27 17.97 13.92
C PRO A 227 19.64 16.50 13.71
N GLY A 228 19.30 15.94 12.54
CA GLY A 228 19.67 14.59 12.11
C GLY A 228 18.54 13.58 11.96
N LEU A 229 17.27 13.97 12.21
CA LEU A 229 16.13 13.08 12.01
C LEU A 229 15.52 13.23 10.62
N ILE A 230 15.49 12.14 9.85
CA ILE A 230 14.79 12.06 8.56
C ILE A 230 13.44 11.37 8.82
N TRP A 231 12.35 12.12 8.69
CA TRP A 231 11.01 11.58 8.81
C TRP A 231 10.50 11.10 7.46
N ILE A 232 10.11 9.83 7.37
CA ILE A 232 9.46 9.26 6.18
C ILE A 232 7.96 9.29 6.43
N PRO A 233 7.19 10.14 5.74
CA PRO A 233 5.74 10.13 5.85
C PRO A 233 5.18 8.79 5.34
N PRO A 234 4.09 8.25 5.92
CA PRO A 234 3.45 7.06 5.38
C PRO A 234 2.98 7.31 3.94
N PRO A 235 2.99 6.28 3.07
CA PRO A 235 2.53 6.41 1.70
C PRO A 235 1.06 6.87 1.72
N GLY A 236 0.79 8.01 1.09
CA GLY A 236 -0.55 8.57 1.00
C GLY A 236 -1.48 7.61 0.26
N ARG A 237 -2.67 7.40 0.82
CA ARG A 237 -3.82 6.83 0.10
C ARG A 237 -4.49 7.91 -0.73
#